data_AF-A0A2E0QGU1-F1
#
_entry.id   AF-A0A2E0QGU1-F1
#
_cell.length_a   1.000
_cell.length_b   1.000
_cell.length_c   1.000
_cell.angle_alpha   90.00
_cell.angle_beta   90.00
_cell.angle_gamma   90.00
#
_symmetry.space_group_name_H-M   'P 1'
#
loop_
_entity.id
_entity.type
_entity.pdbx_description
1 polymer ?
#
loop_
_entity_poly.entity_id
_entity_poly.type
_entity_poly.pdbx_seq_one_letter_code
_entity_poly.pdbx_strand_id
1 'polypeptide(L)'
;MDEKILKILHDKLDEIFVKNDEIRKITDSVVDYQITYSLDSQSLWLGILIGRLYNSFYYQHRRVLDRNPTNDEFLEFVDLIKSNQKNFQEKLGF
;
A
#
# COMPACT_ATOMS: atom_id res chain seq x y z
N MET A 1 -16.23 -5.76 -3.41
CA MET A 1 -15.64 -4.42 -3.54
C MET A 1 -16.10 -3.90 -4.88
N ASP A 2 -16.63 -2.69 -4.88
CA ASP A 2 -17.08 -2.04 -6.11
C ASP A 2 -15.96 -2.01 -7.17
N GLU A 3 -16.28 -2.35 -8.41
CA GLU A 3 -15.31 -2.46 -9.52
C GLU A 3 -14.55 -1.15 -9.77
N LYS A 4 -15.19 0.01 -9.57
CA LYS A 4 -14.52 1.30 -9.72
C LYS A 4 -13.45 1.49 -8.66
N ILE A 5 -13.73 1.08 -7.42
CA ILE A 5 -12.74 1.17 -6.35
C ILE A 5 -11.59 0.19 -6.61
N LEU A 6 -11.91 -1.03 -7.01
CA LEU A 6 -10.90 -2.04 -7.32
C LEU A 6 -9.93 -1.53 -8.39
N LYS A 7 -10.46 -0.95 -9.48
CA LYS A 7 -9.64 -0.34 -10.53
C LYS A 7 -8.74 0.79 -9.98
N ILE A 8 -9.30 1.70 -9.18
CA ILE A 8 -8.52 2.81 -8.60
C ILE A 8 -7.39 2.28 -7.70
N LEU A 9 -7.61 1.19 -6.95
CA LEU A 9 -6.57 0.59 -6.13
C LEU A 9 -5.46 -0.05 -6.97
N HIS A 10 -5.79 -0.71 -8.08
CA HIS A 10 -4.78 -1.21 -9.01
C HIS A 10 -3.97 -0.07 -9.63
N ASP A 11 -4.62 0.98 -10.14
CA ASP A 11 -3.94 2.16 -10.67
C ASP A 11 -3.03 2.80 -9.60
N LYS A 12 -3.49 2.84 -8.35
CA LYS A 12 -2.71 3.37 -7.22
C LYS A 12 -1.50 2.50 -6.91
N LEU A 13 -1.65 1.18 -7.01
CA LEU A 13 -0.57 0.24 -6.78
C LEU A 13 0.53 0.40 -7.84
N ASP A 14 0.15 0.50 -9.10
CA ASP A 14 1.09 0.73 -10.21
C ASP A 14 1.82 2.07 -10.05
N GLU A 15 1.10 3.14 -9.65
CA GLU A 15 1.72 4.43 -9.34
C GLU A 15 2.77 4.32 -8.22
N ILE A 16 2.47 3.56 -7.16
CA ILE A 16 3.39 3.32 -6.05
C ILE A 16 4.64 2.60 -6.54
N PHE A 17 4.50 1.57 -7.38
CA PHE A 17 5.63 0.84 -7.95
C PHE A 17 6.50 1.69 -8.88
N VAL A 18 5.91 2.62 -9.64
CA VAL A 18 6.67 3.57 -10.45
C VAL A 18 7.46 4.54 -9.56
N LYS A 19 6.90 4.94 -8.41
CA LYS A 19 7.53 5.85 -7.44
C LYS A 19 8.37 5.15 -6.37
N ASN A 20 8.81 3.91 -6.62
CA ASN A 20 9.54 3.10 -5.65
C ASN A 20 10.76 3.84 -5.06
N ASP A 21 11.50 4.57 -5.90
CA ASP A 21 12.69 5.32 -5.48
C ASP A 21 12.41 6.39 -4.42
N GLU A 22 11.23 7.03 -4.44
CA GLU A 22 10.85 8.02 -3.42
C GLU A 22 10.64 7.34 -2.07
N ILE A 23 9.93 6.21 -2.05
CA ILE A 23 9.66 5.45 -0.83
C ILE A 23 10.97 4.90 -0.26
N ARG A 24 11.85 4.38 -1.11
CA ARG A 24 13.17 3.89 -0.70
C ARG A 24 14.03 4.98 -0.06
N LYS A 25 14.08 6.18 -0.64
CA LYS A 25 14.78 7.32 -0.02
C LYS A 25 14.23 7.66 1.36
N ILE A 26 12.91 7.61 1.54
CA ILE A 26 12.27 7.84 2.84
C ILE A 26 12.70 6.74 3.81
N THR A 27 12.62 5.46 3.43
CA THR A 27 12.94 4.35 4.34
C THR A 27 14.41 4.33 4.74
N ASP A 28 15.30 4.55 3.77
CA ASP A 28 16.74 4.58 4.02
C ASP A 28 17.10 5.75 4.96
N SER A 29 16.45 6.92 4.80
CA SER A 29 16.65 8.05 5.70
C SER A 29 16.21 7.80 7.16
N VAL A 30 15.30 6.85 7.41
CA VAL A 30 14.85 6.52 8.77
C VAL A 30 15.77 5.49 9.41
N VAL A 31 16.22 4.49 8.63
CA VAL A 31 17.11 3.42 9.11
C VAL A 31 18.51 3.96 9.40
N ASP A 32 19.04 4.85 8.55
CA ASP A 32 20.37 5.45 8.73
C ASP A 32 20.50 6.23 10.05
N TYR A 33 19.40 6.78 10.56
CA TYR A 33 19.38 7.55 11.81
C TYR A 33 19.25 6.70 13.08
N GLN A 34 19.28 5.36 12.99
CA GLN A 34 19.12 4.43 14.14
C GLN A 34 17.88 4.71 15.02
N ILE A 35 16.88 5.43 14.50
CA ILE A 35 15.64 5.75 15.24
C ILE A 35 14.87 4.47 15.57
N THR A 36 15.05 3.43 14.75
CA THR A 36 14.35 2.16 14.87
C THR A 36 15.35 1.00 14.89
N TYR A 37 15.88 0.67 16.07
CA TYR A 37 16.79 -0.47 16.27
C TYR A 37 16.19 -1.84 15.87
N SER A 38 14.90 -1.91 15.51
CA SER A 38 14.17 -3.16 15.20
C SER A 38 13.41 -3.18 13.87
N LEU A 39 13.40 -2.09 13.08
CA LEU A 39 12.73 -2.06 11.77
C LEU A 39 13.77 -1.99 10.65
N ASP A 40 13.78 -3.01 9.80
CA ASP A 40 14.49 -2.98 8.54
C ASP A 40 13.75 -2.09 7.52
N SER A 41 14.48 -1.57 6.53
CA SER A 41 13.95 -0.65 5.52
C SER A 41 12.83 -1.28 4.69
N GLN A 42 12.82 -2.60 4.53
CA GLN A 42 11.84 -3.33 3.72
C GLN A 42 10.50 -3.42 4.46
N SER A 43 10.53 -3.76 5.75
CA SER A 43 9.34 -3.73 6.62
C SER A 43 8.70 -2.34 6.64
N LEU A 44 9.53 -1.28 6.70
CA LEU A 44 9.04 0.09 6.66
C LEU A 44 8.45 0.44 5.29
N TRP A 45 9.09 0.04 4.20
CA TRP A 45 8.59 0.27 2.84
C TRP A 45 7.23 -0.41 2.64
N LEU A 46 7.10 -1.67 3.09
CA LEU A 46 5.85 -2.42 2.99
C LEU A 46 4.75 -1.74 3.81
N GLY A 47 5.08 -1.25 5.00
CA GLY A 47 4.19 -0.44 5.82
C GLY A 47 3.70 0.83 5.10
N ILE A 48 4.60 1.56 4.42
CA ILE A 48 4.23 2.74 3.64
C ILE A 48 3.33 2.37 2.45
N LEU A 49 3.65 1.30 1.72
CA LEU A 49 2.84 0.82 0.60
C LEU A 49 1.42 0.47 1.06
N ILE A 50 1.29 -0.38 2.08
CA ILE A 50 0.00 -0.81 2.62
C ILE A 50 -0.76 0.40 3.18
N GLY A 51 -0.09 1.31 3.90
CA GLY A 51 -0.70 2.53 4.42
C GLY A 51 -1.26 3.43 3.33
N ARG A 52 -0.55 3.61 2.20
CA ARG A 52 -1.03 4.38 1.04
C ARG A 52 -2.24 3.73 0.38
N LEU A 53 -2.24 2.40 0.24
CA LEU A 53 -3.38 1.65 -0.29
C LEU A 53 -4.59 1.72 0.65
N TYR A 54 -4.39 1.54 1.95
CA TYR A 54 -5.45 1.63 2.96
C TYR A 54 -6.10 3.02 2.97
N ASN A 55 -5.28 4.08 2.91
CA ASN A 55 -5.80 5.44 2.80
C ASN A 55 -6.61 5.63 1.50
N SER A 56 -6.11 5.12 0.37
CA SER A 56 -6.83 5.17 -0.91
C SER A 56 -8.16 4.42 -0.82
N PHE A 57 -8.18 3.22 -0.24
CA PHE A 57 -9.38 2.40 -0.09
C PHE A 57 -10.51 3.16 0.64
N TYR A 58 -10.24 3.71 1.83
CA TYR A 58 -11.25 4.47 2.58
C TYR A 58 -11.59 5.83 1.94
N TYR A 59 -10.61 6.52 1.37
CA TYR A 59 -10.84 7.81 0.73
C TYR A 59 -11.72 7.67 -0.52
N GLN A 60 -11.45 6.67 -1.36
CA GLN A 60 -12.16 6.47 -2.61
C GLN A 60 -13.57 5.91 -2.39
N HIS A 61 -13.79 5.07 -1.38
CA HIS A 61 -15.16 4.69 -1.00
C HIS A 61 -16.00 5.92 -0.65
N ARG A 62 -15.47 6.81 0.19
CA ARG A 62 -16.16 8.05 0.56
C ARG A 62 -16.35 8.99 -0.63
N ARG A 63 -15.36 9.12 -1.50
CA ARG A 63 -15.40 10.07 -2.62
C ARG A 63 -16.23 9.60 -3.81
N VAL A 64 -16.20 8.31 -4.14
CA VAL A 64 -16.82 7.74 -5.35
C VAL A 64 -18.19 7.14 -5.05
N LEU A 65 -18.36 6.54 -3.87
CA LEU A 65 -19.59 5.82 -3.49
C LEU A 65 -20.40 6.54 -2.40
N ASP A 66 -19.90 7.68 -1.89
CA ASP A 66 -20.53 8.49 -0.82
C ASP A 66 -20.84 7.69 0.46
N ARG A 67 -20.02 6.69 0.76
CA ARG A 67 -20.13 5.85 1.96
C ARG A 67 -18.79 5.31 2.40
N ASN A 68 -18.74 4.76 3.62
CA ASN A 68 -17.61 3.97 4.07
C ASN A 68 -17.64 2.56 3.42
N PRO A 69 -16.49 1.89 3.31
CA PRO A 69 -16.44 0.48 2.92
C PRO A 69 -17.22 -0.39 3.91
N THR A 70 -17.85 -1.45 3.40
CA THR A 70 -18.44 -2.49 4.25
C THR A 70 -17.36 -3.43 4.78
N ASN A 71 -17.72 -4.29 5.72
CA ASN A 71 -16.80 -5.32 6.23
C ASN A 71 -16.38 -6.28 5.12
N ASP A 72 -17.29 -6.68 4.22
CA ASP A 72 -16.98 -7.58 3.11
C ASP A 72 -15.99 -6.92 2.14
N GLU A 73 -16.18 -5.64 1.82
CA GLU A 73 -15.24 -4.90 0.96
C GLU A 73 -13.88 -4.73 1.61
N PHE A 74 -13.81 -4.63 2.94
CA PHE A 74 -12.56 -4.62 3.67
C PHE A 74 -11.84 -5.98 3.61
N LEU A 75 -12.58 -7.09 3.71
CA LEU A 75 -12.01 -8.43 3.55
C LEU A 75 -11.46 -8.62 2.13
N GLU A 76 -12.18 -8.16 1.12
CA GLU A 76 -11.69 -8.17 -0.27
C GLU A 76 -10.44 -7.29 -0.47
N PHE A 77 -10.34 -6.16 0.24
CA PHE A 77 -9.13 -5.35 0.25
C PHE A 77 -7.94 -6.11 0.88
N VAL A 78 -8.17 -6.84 1.98
CA VAL A 78 -7.14 -7.68 2.60
C VAL A 78 -6.69 -8.79 1.64
N ASP A 79 -7.62 -9.40 0.92
CA ASP A 79 -7.31 -10.43 -0.07
C ASP A 79 -6.53 -9.85 -1.27
N LEU A 80 -6.86 -8.64 -1.72
CA LEU A 80 -6.06 -7.92 -2.72
C LEU A 80 -4.60 -7.74 -2.28
N ILE A 81 -4.37 -7.37 -1.02
CA ILE A 81 -3.00 -7.26 -0.48
C ILE A 81 -2.30 -8.62 -0.50
N LYS A 82 -2.97 -9.68 -0.03
CA LYS A 82 -2.40 -11.04 -0.01
C LYS A 82 -2.04 -11.54 -1.40
N SER A 83 -2.91 -11.36 -2.38
CA SER A 83 -2.69 -11.78 -3.77
C SER A 83 -1.54 -11.03 -4.44
N ASN A 84 -1.18 -9.83 -3.96
CA ASN A 84 -0.08 -9.03 -4.49
C ASN A 84 1.23 -9.18 -3.70
N GLN A 85 1.31 -10.06 -2.70
CA GLN A 85 2.54 -10.24 -1.89
C GLN A 85 3.78 -10.53 -2.73
N LYS A 86 3.65 -11.38 -3.76
CA LYS A 86 4.76 -11.70 -4.65
C LYS A 86 5.24 -10.47 -5.45
N ASN A 87 4.30 -9.65 -5.93
CA ASN A 87 4.63 -8.41 -6.65
C ASN A 87 5.35 -7.41 -5.73
N PHE A 88 4.92 -7.33 -4.46
CA PHE A 88 5.61 -6.49 -3.48
C PHE A 88 7.04 -6.97 -3.27
N GLN A 89 7.25 -8.29 -3.17
CA GLN A 89 8.57 -8.86 -3.02
C GLN A 89 9.49 -8.56 -4.22
N GLU A 90 9.01 -8.78 -5.44
CA GLU A 90 9.78 -8.50 -6.66
C GLU A 90 10.20 -7.03 -6.77
N LYS A 91 9.31 -6.10 -6.39
CA LYS A 91 9.59 -4.65 -6.45
C LYS A 91 10.50 -4.16 -5.34
N LEU A 92 10.49 -4.84 -4.20
CA LEU A 92 11.39 -4.58 -3.07
C LEU A 92 12.79 -5.18 -3.29
N GLY A 93 12.96 -6.06 -4.28
CA GLY A 93 14.23 -6.71 -4.58
C GLY A 93 14.57 -7.84 -3.61
N PHE A 94 13.57 -8.63 -3.20
CA PHE A 94 13.78 -9.93 -2.56
C PHE A 94 14.16 -11.02 -3.57
#